data_AF-E5KBT8-F1
#
_entry.id   AF-E5KBT8-F1
#
_cell.length_a   1.000
_cell.length_b   1.000
_cell.length_c   1.000
_cell.angle_alpha   90.00
_cell.angle_beta   90.00
_cell.angle_gamma   90.00
#
_symmetry.space_group_name_H-M   'P 1'
#
loop_
_entity.id
_entity.type
_entity.pdbx_description
1 polymer ?
#
loop_
_entity_poly.entity_id
_entity_poly.type
_entity_poly.pdbx_seq_one_letter_code
_entity_poly.pdbx_strand_id
1 'polypeptide(L)'
;FSLDKYKGKVVLVVNIASKCGLTKNNYEKLTDLKNKYGERGLTILNFPCNQFGSQMPEADGEAMVCHLRDSKADIGEVFAK
;
A
#
# COMPACT_ATOMS: atom_id res chain seq x y z
N PHE A 1 8.38 14.81 -0.32
CA PHE A 1 6.92 14.70 -0.48
C PHE A 1 6.23 15.34 0.72
N SER A 2 5.22 16.21 0.52
CA SER A 2 4.37 16.73 1.61
C SER A 2 3.05 15.97 1.65
N LEU A 3 2.50 15.76 2.85
CA LEU A 3 1.17 15.19 3.07
C LEU A 3 0.05 16.24 2.97
N ASP A 4 0.37 17.52 2.79
CA ASP A 4 -0.62 18.62 2.70
C ASP A 4 -1.70 18.38 1.64
N LYS A 5 -1.38 17.66 0.56
CA LYS A 5 -2.32 17.30 -0.52
C LYS A 5 -3.49 16.41 -0.06
N TYR A 6 -3.40 15.84 1.15
CA TYR A 6 -4.44 15.01 1.75
C TYR A 6 -5.30 15.74 2.80
N LYS A 7 -5.11 17.05 3.00
CA LYS A 7 -5.95 17.84 3.91
C LYS A 7 -7.44 17.68 3.56
N GLY A 8 -8.26 17.45 4.59
CA GLY A 8 -9.70 17.22 4.45
C GLY A 8 -10.10 15.80 4.04
N LYS A 9 -9.14 14.87 3.85
CA LYS A 9 -9.38 13.46 3.56
C LYS A 9 -9.15 12.59 4.80
N VAL A 10 -9.82 11.44 4.84
CA VAL A 10 -9.45 10.36 5.78
C VAL A 10 -8.27 9.62 5.16
N VAL A 11 -7.16 9.52 5.90
CA VAL A 11 -5.92 8.90 5.39
C VAL A 11 -5.61 7.64 6.19
N LEU A 12 -5.56 6.50 5.49
CA LEU A 12 -5.09 5.22 6.04
C LEU A 12 -3.64 5.01 5.61
N VAL A 13 -2.72 4.96 6.59
CA VAL A 13 -1.30 4.70 6.37
C VAL A 13 -0.99 3.25 6.70
N VAL A 14 -0.37 2.53 5.77
CA VAL A 14 -0.13 1.09 5.88
C VAL A 14 1.34 0.78 5.61
N ASN A 15 2.00 0.06 6.50
CA ASN A 15 3.28 -0.58 6.20
C ASN A 15 3.02 -1.92 5.49
N ILE A 16 3.60 -2.12 4.30
CA ILE A 16 3.38 -3.32 3.49
C ILE A 16 4.66 -4.16 3.36
N ALA A 17 4.49 -5.47 3.11
CA ALA A 17 5.57 -6.40 2.81
C ALA A 17 5.11 -7.39 1.73
N SER A 18 6.02 -7.83 0.86
CA SER A 18 5.74 -8.70 -0.28
C SER A 18 5.59 -10.18 0.10
N LYS A 19 6.39 -10.64 1.08
CA LYS A 19 6.48 -12.04 1.52
C LYS A 19 5.80 -12.30 2.87
N CYS A 20 4.89 -11.42 3.29
CA CYS A 20 4.13 -11.64 4.51
C CYS A 20 2.99 -12.65 4.25
N GLY A 21 2.74 -13.55 5.20
CA GLY A 21 1.61 -14.49 5.11
C GLY A 21 0.23 -13.79 5.04
N LEU A 22 0.16 -12.51 5.39
CA LEU A 22 -1.06 -11.70 5.36
C LEU A 22 -1.20 -10.85 4.10
N THR A 23 -0.18 -10.79 3.23
CA THR A 23 -0.14 -9.87 2.09
C THR A 23 -1.38 -9.98 1.20
N LYS A 24 -1.76 -11.20 0.83
CA LYS A 24 -2.93 -11.44 -0.04
C LYS A 24 -4.23 -10.90 0.57
N ASN A 25 -4.55 -11.32 1.79
CA ASN A 25 -5.79 -10.92 2.48
C ASN A 25 -5.82 -9.40 2.75
N ASN A 26 -4.68 -8.82 3.11
CA ASN A 26 -4.60 -7.38 3.34
C ASN A 26 -4.83 -6.59 2.04
N TYR A 27 -4.24 -7.01 0.91
CA TYR A 27 -4.43 -6.30 -0.36
C TYR A 27 -5.87 -6.40 -0.88
N GLU A 28 -6.51 -7.55 -0.74
CA GLU A 28 -7.94 -7.71 -1.04
C GLU A 28 -8.79 -6.73 -0.21
N LYS A 29 -8.59 -6.71 1.12
CA LYS A 29 -9.34 -5.82 2.01
C LYS A 29 -9.06 -4.34 1.80
N LEU A 30 -7.82 -3.97 1.47
CA LEU A 30 -7.46 -2.59 1.15
C LEU A 30 -8.12 -2.15 -0.17
N THR A 31 -8.15 -3.03 -1.16
CA THR A 31 -8.89 -2.80 -2.41
C THR A 31 -10.38 -2.59 -2.14
N ASP A 32 -10.99 -3.43 -1.30
CA ASP A 32 -12.40 -3.29 -0.91
C ASP A 32 -12.68 -1.98 -0.17
N LEU A 33 -11.82 -1.59 0.76
CA LEU A 33 -11.93 -0.31 1.46
C LEU A 33 -11.82 0.87 0.50
N LYS A 34 -10.86 0.83 -0.42
CA LYS A 34 -10.69 1.86 -1.45
C LYS A 34 -11.95 1.96 -2.32
N ASN A 35 -12.47 0.83 -2.80
CA ASN A 35 -13.68 0.80 -3.63
C ASN A 35 -14.90 1.33 -2.89
N LYS A 36 -15.04 1.02 -1.60
CA LYS A 36 -16.20 1.40 -0.80
C LYS A 36 -16.20 2.86 -0.34
N TYR A 37 -15.02 3.41 -0.04
CA TYR A 37 -14.90 4.72 0.64
C TYR A 37 -14.02 5.73 -0.11
N GLY A 38 -13.39 5.36 -1.22
CA GLY A 38 -12.51 6.24 -2.00
C GLY A 38 -13.23 7.49 -2.49
N GLU A 39 -14.43 7.34 -3.06
CA GLU A 39 -15.27 8.48 -3.49
C GLU A 39 -15.77 9.33 -2.32
N ARG A 40 -15.76 8.79 -1.09
CA ARG A 40 -16.15 9.49 0.14
C ARG A 40 -14.97 10.17 0.84
N GLY A 41 -13.81 10.22 0.19
CA GLY A 41 -12.63 10.91 0.69
C GLY A 41 -11.65 10.04 1.47
N LEU A 42 -11.76 8.70 1.43
CA LEU A 42 -10.70 7.81 1.93
C LEU A 42 -9.51 7.82 0.96
N THR A 43 -8.29 7.92 1.50
CA THR A 43 -7.04 7.71 0.75
C THR A 43 -6.15 6.72 1.50
N ILE A 44 -5.58 5.76 0.78
CA ILE A 44 -4.68 4.74 1.33
C ILE A 44 -3.26 5.02 0.84
N LEU A 45 -2.32 5.12 1.77
CA LEU A 45 -0.89 5.34 1.53
C LEU A 45 -0.10 4.12 2.01
N ASN A 46 0.59 3.45 1.10
CA ASN A 46 1.31 2.22 1.37
C ASN A 46 2.82 2.50 1.40
N PHE A 47 3.47 2.08 2.48
CA PHE A 47 4.89 2.26 2.73
C PHE A 47 5.55 0.88 2.84
N PRO A 48 6.27 0.44 1.81
CA PRO A 48 7.03 -0.80 1.88
C PRO A 48 8.04 -0.77 3.02
N CYS A 49 8.12 -1.86 3.79
CA CYS A 49 8.99 -1.93 4.96
C CYS A 49 9.60 -3.32 5.14
N ASN A 50 10.93 -3.37 5.21
CA ASN A 50 11.68 -4.62 5.37
C ASN A 50 12.11 -4.91 6.82
N GLN A 51 11.68 -4.11 7.78
CA GLN A 51 12.11 -4.23 9.19
C GLN A 51 11.43 -5.38 9.95
N PHE A 52 10.42 -6.01 9.36
CA PHE A 52 9.65 -7.09 9.97
C PHE A 52 9.97 -8.42 9.29
N GLY A 53 10.86 -9.21 9.90
CA GLY A 53 11.21 -10.55 9.41
C GLY A 53 11.80 -10.58 7.99
N SER A 54 12.36 -9.46 7.53
CA SER A 54 12.92 -9.31 6.17
C SER A 54 11.96 -9.72 5.05
N GLN A 55 10.66 -9.43 5.22
CA GLN A 55 9.59 -9.83 4.31
C GLN A 55 9.36 -8.87 3.13
N MET A 56 10.27 -7.91 2.92
CA MET A 56 10.31 -7.02 1.77
C MET A 56 11.74 -6.99 1.18
N PRO A 57 12.24 -8.12 0.65
CA PRO A 57 13.64 -8.24 0.24
C PRO A 57 13.97 -7.55 -1.08
N GLU A 58 12.97 -7.09 -1.83
CA GLU A 58 13.17 -6.35 -3.07
C GLU A 58 13.91 -5.03 -2.81
N ALA A 59 14.76 -4.62 -3.76
CA ALA A 59 15.36 -3.29 -3.74
C ALA A 59 14.26 -2.22 -3.90
N ASP A 60 14.50 -1.03 -3.32
CA ASP A 60 13.62 0.13 -3.45
C ASP A 60 13.29 0.43 -4.94
N GLY A 61 12.13 1.05 -5.18
CA GLY A 61 11.69 1.45 -6.52
C GLY A 61 10.90 0.37 -7.28
N GLU A 62 11.22 0.18 -8.57
CA GLU A 62 10.39 -0.61 -9.51
C GLU A 62 10.27 -2.09 -9.14
N ALA A 63 11.35 -2.70 -8.62
CA ALA A 63 11.37 -4.11 -8.23
C ALA A 63 10.37 -4.41 -7.10
N MET A 64 10.19 -3.46 -6.19
CA MET A 64 9.23 -3.51 -5.08
C MET A 64 7.78 -3.30 -5.57
N VAL A 65 7.58 -2.57 -6.66
CA VAL A 65 6.24 -2.36 -7.26
C VAL A 65 5.80 -3.54 -8.15
N CYS A 66 6.74 -4.32 -8.71
CA CYS A 66 6.41 -5.46 -9.57
C CYS A 66 5.47 -6.48 -8.90
N HIS A 67 5.66 -6.80 -7.62
CA HIS A 67 4.77 -7.75 -6.93
C HIS A 67 3.33 -7.22 -6.78
N LEU A 68 3.14 -5.89 -6.76
CA LEU A 68 1.81 -5.27 -6.67
C LEU A 68 1.08 -5.44 -8.00
N ARG A 69 1.78 -5.27 -9.11
CA ARG A 69 1.23 -5.48 -10.46
C ARG A 69 0.77 -6.93 -10.65
N ASP A 70 1.54 -7.89 -10.15
CA ASP A 70 1.18 -9.31 -10.22
C ASP A 70 -0.08 -9.63 -9.39
N SER A 71 -0.29 -8.91 -8.28
CA SER A 71 -1.46 -9.10 -7.41
C SER A 71 -2.77 -8.51 -7.97
N LYS A 72 -2.70 -7.67 -9.02
CA LYS A 72 -3.83 -6.87 -9.58
C LYS A 72 -4.60 -6.05 -8.53
N ALA A 73 -4.05 -5.88 -7.32
CA ALA A 73 -4.72 -5.20 -6.23
C ALA A 73 -4.53 -3.68 -6.36
N ASP A 74 -5.64 -2.94 -6.34
CA ASP A 74 -5.62 -1.48 -6.34
C ASP A 74 -5.68 -0.96 -4.90
N ILE A 75 -4.52 -0.95 -4.24
CA ILE A 75 -4.40 -0.64 -2.81
C ILE A 75 -4.14 0.84 -2.50
N GLY A 76 -4.19 1.73 -3.50
CA GLY A 76 -3.93 3.16 -3.33
C GLY A 76 -2.50 3.59 -3.70
N GLU A 77 -2.04 4.71 -3.16
CA GLU A 77 -0.72 5.26 -3.48
C GLU A 77 0.37 4.46 -2.77
N VAL A 78 1.48 4.18 -3.46
CA VAL A 78 2.63 3.44 -2.93
C VAL A 78 3.84 4.35 -2.90
N PHE A 79 4.45 4.46 -1.73
CA PHE A 79 5.61 5.29 -1.46
C PHE A 79 6.85 4.39 -1.41
N ALA A 80 7.29 3.94 -2.59
CA ALA A 80 8.63 3.40 -2.74
C ALA A 80 9.64 4.57 -2.69
N LYS A 81 10.83 4.29 -2.15
CA LYS A 81 11.89 5.29 -1.98
C LYS A 81 12.58 5.63 -3.30
#